data_AF-A0A840HL63-F1
#
_entry.id   AF-A0A840HL63-F1
#
_cell.length_a   1.000
_cell.length_b   1.000
_cell.length_c   1.000
_cell.angle_alpha   90.00
_cell.angle_beta   90.00
_cell.angle_gamma   90.00
#
_symmetry.space_group_name_H-M   'P 1'
#
loop_
_entity.id
_entity.type
_entity.pdbx_description
1 polymer ?
#
loop_
_entity_poly.entity_id
_entity_poly.type
_entity_poly.pdbx_seq_one_letter_code
_entity_poly.pdbx_strand_id
1 'polypeptide(L)'
;MPLPTDNPFNALLSPNAAPSPYSKLGSLFGSDLNGPLGSALNGPFGLPVPTSNVNALSSLVAPPAIPPHLWFYVIRRFQAILNNIAITDAQREDGEKKHAGVRSALNRHYWNVASDTANSLLIGSWGKDTRVRPSRDVDILFLLPPSVYHQYQARTGNRQSALLQDVKEILRTTYTQTATLRADGQVVLLPFNTMPVEVAIGFRCTDGSIIYCDTNDGGSYKTSTAEAEVTDLRTADLTCNANVLPLARLMKQWQRECNVPLKSFQIERLAVEFLRGWNYRHHSLFYYD
;
A
#
# COMPACT_ATOMS: atom_id res chain seq x y z
N MET A 1 -21.41 -4.99 1.19
CA MET A 1 -19.92 -4.97 1.21
C MET A 1 -19.48 -3.90 2.19
N PRO A 2 -18.65 -4.27 3.20
CA PRO A 2 -17.99 -3.27 4.05
C PRO A 2 -16.98 -2.45 3.23
N LEU A 3 -16.69 -1.23 3.66
CA LEU A 3 -15.69 -0.36 3.05
C LEU A 3 -14.30 -1.03 3.07
N PRO A 4 -13.45 -0.82 2.05
CA PRO A 4 -12.04 -1.22 2.12
C PRO A 4 -11.38 -0.58 3.34
N THR A 5 -10.72 -1.38 4.17
CA THR A 5 -10.07 -0.94 5.42
C THR A 5 -8.76 -0.16 5.21
N ASP A 6 -8.39 0.11 3.96
CA ASP A 6 -7.13 0.71 3.54
C ASP A 6 -7.27 2.15 3.04
N ASN A 7 -8.29 2.88 3.52
CA ASN A 7 -8.46 4.29 3.20
C ASN A 7 -7.24 5.11 3.71
N PRO A 8 -6.50 5.83 2.83
CA PRO A 8 -5.30 6.59 3.20
C PRO A 8 -5.60 7.79 4.11
N PHE A 9 -6.84 8.26 4.16
CA PHE A 9 -7.28 9.38 4.98
C PHE A 9 -7.46 9.00 6.48
N ASN A 10 -7.55 7.69 6.80
CA ASN A 10 -7.61 7.17 8.16
C ASN A 10 -6.22 7.04 8.85
N ALA A 11 -5.17 7.63 8.29
CA ALA A 11 -3.78 7.44 8.74
C ALA A 11 -3.15 8.63 9.49
N LEU A 12 -3.86 9.75 9.68
CA LEU A 12 -3.25 11.00 10.15
C LEU A 12 -3.48 11.28 11.64
N LEU A 13 -3.01 10.37 12.49
CA LEU A 13 -2.79 10.66 13.91
C LEU A 13 -1.36 10.26 14.27
N SER A 14 -0.46 11.24 14.33
CA SER A 14 0.84 11.10 15.03
C SER A 14 0.77 11.89 16.33
N PRO A 15 1.01 11.28 17.50
CA PRO A 15 1.48 12.03 18.66
C PRO A 15 3.00 12.19 18.57
N ASN A 16 3.46 13.44 18.65
CA ASN A 16 4.79 13.96 19.01
C ASN A 16 6.06 13.12 18.76
N ALA A 17 7.01 13.72 18.04
CA ALA A 17 8.35 13.18 17.80
C ALA A 17 9.39 13.56 18.88
N ALA A 18 10.34 12.61 19.06
CA ALA A 18 11.74 12.70 19.53
C ALA A 18 12.08 12.47 21.04
N PRO A 19 13.31 12.01 21.41
CA PRO A 19 14.42 11.40 20.61
C PRO A 19 14.94 10.03 21.14
N SER A 20 15.82 9.40 20.34
CA SER A 20 16.60 8.16 20.62
C SER A 20 17.70 8.35 21.68
N PRO A 21 18.21 7.27 22.34
CA PRO A 21 19.54 6.75 21.96
C PRO A 21 19.80 5.22 22.16
N TYR A 22 20.64 4.66 21.28
CA TYR A 22 21.61 3.54 21.34
C TYR A 22 21.53 2.30 22.29
N SER A 23 21.98 1.17 21.70
CA SER A 23 22.67 -0.05 22.24
C SER A 23 21.81 -1.18 22.83
N LYS A 24 22.07 -2.50 22.67
CA LYS A 24 23.30 -3.30 22.45
C LYS A 24 22.95 -4.76 22.04
N LEU A 25 23.91 -5.45 21.39
CA LEU A 25 23.93 -6.87 21.01
C LEU A 25 23.86 -7.88 22.18
N GLY A 26 23.40 -9.12 21.90
CA GLY A 26 23.70 -10.37 22.63
C GLY A 26 22.95 -11.59 22.04
N SER A 27 23.57 -12.40 21.18
CA SER A 27 24.20 -13.71 21.47
C SER A 27 23.20 -14.86 21.75
N LEU A 28 22.98 -15.73 20.76
CA LEU A 28 22.23 -16.99 20.89
C LEU A 28 22.82 -18.08 19.97
N PHE A 29 24.04 -18.53 20.26
CA PHE A 29 24.53 -19.84 19.81
C PHE A 29 25.38 -20.46 20.93
N GLY A 30 24.82 -21.47 21.58
CA GLY A 30 25.53 -22.38 22.48
C GLY A 30 25.90 -23.65 21.74
N SER A 31 27.18 -24.00 21.81
CA SER A 31 27.79 -25.23 21.30
C SER A 31 27.61 -26.40 22.27
N ASP A 32 27.83 -27.60 21.72
CA ASP A 32 28.39 -28.80 22.36
C ASP A 32 27.50 -30.05 22.31
N LEU A 33 27.85 -30.96 21.39
CA LEU A 33 27.53 -32.39 21.46
C LEU A 33 28.84 -33.16 21.51
N ASN A 34 29.09 -33.87 22.61
CA ASN A 34 30.04 -34.98 22.70
C ASN A 34 29.71 -35.88 23.89
N GLY A 35 29.52 -37.18 23.66
CA GLY A 35 29.54 -38.24 24.69
C GLY A 35 28.83 -39.54 24.26
N PRO A 36 29.34 -40.74 24.59
CA PRO A 36 29.29 -41.92 23.69
C PRO A 36 28.42 -43.11 24.16
N LEU A 37 28.41 -44.15 23.29
CA LEU A 37 27.68 -45.42 23.33
C LEU A 37 27.69 -46.21 24.66
N GLY A 38 26.57 -46.90 24.93
CA GLY A 38 26.45 -47.99 25.90
C GLY A 38 25.33 -48.98 25.52
N SER A 39 25.64 -50.26 25.59
CA SER A 39 24.95 -51.41 25.01
C SER A 39 23.94 -52.12 25.94
N ALA A 40 22.87 -52.65 25.32
CA ALA A 40 22.09 -53.87 25.61
C ALA A 40 21.34 -54.02 26.96
N LEU A 41 20.03 -54.34 26.89
CA LEU A 41 19.40 -55.44 27.65
C LEU A 41 18.07 -55.89 26.98
N ASN A 42 17.95 -57.20 26.78
CA ASN A 42 16.79 -57.93 26.25
C ASN A 42 15.62 -57.98 27.24
N GLY A 43 14.38 -57.86 26.73
CA GLY A 43 13.13 -58.15 27.43
C GLY A 43 12.27 -59.16 26.66
N PRO A 44 11.39 -59.93 27.33
CA PRO A 44 10.89 -61.21 26.86
C PRO A 44 9.56 -61.07 26.13
N PHE A 45 9.58 -60.64 24.89
CA PHE A 45 8.45 -60.83 23.98
C PHE A 45 8.98 -61.20 22.60
N GLY A 46 8.85 -62.47 22.26
CA GLY A 46 9.19 -63.00 20.95
C GLY A 46 8.31 -62.37 19.89
N LEU A 47 8.89 -61.45 19.13
CA LEU A 47 8.38 -61.03 17.83
C LEU A 47 9.28 -61.64 16.75
N PRO A 48 8.72 -62.12 15.64
CA PRO A 48 9.52 -62.72 14.58
C PRO A 48 10.49 -61.69 14.00
N VAL A 49 11.73 -62.11 13.76
CA VAL A 49 12.75 -61.32 13.06
C VAL A 49 12.20 -60.95 11.68
N PRO A 50 12.07 -59.67 11.31
CA PRO A 50 11.75 -59.31 9.94
C PRO A 50 12.94 -59.73 9.09
N THR A 51 12.69 -60.57 8.09
CA THR A 51 13.66 -60.86 7.04
C THR A 51 14.08 -59.55 6.40
N SER A 52 15.36 -59.22 6.52
CA SER A 52 15.97 -58.07 5.88
C SER A 52 15.99 -58.28 4.37
N ASN A 53 14.91 -57.87 3.70
CA ASN A 53 14.96 -57.54 2.28
C ASN A 53 15.74 -56.22 2.13
N VAL A 54 17.07 -56.30 2.23
CA VAL A 54 17.99 -55.15 2.07
C VAL A 54 18.05 -54.60 0.64
N ASN A 55 17.25 -55.12 -0.30
CA ASN A 55 17.30 -54.74 -1.71
C ASN A 55 16.10 -53.92 -2.21
N ALA A 56 15.23 -53.39 -1.34
CA ALA A 56 14.03 -52.64 -1.75
C ALA A 56 14.10 -51.11 -1.53
N LEU A 57 15.27 -50.53 -1.22
CA LEU A 57 15.42 -49.08 -1.02
C LEU A 57 16.56 -48.43 -1.81
N SER A 58 17.06 -49.09 -2.85
CA SER A 58 18.10 -48.55 -3.73
C SER A 58 17.51 -47.84 -4.95
N SER A 59 16.56 -46.94 -4.73
CA SER A 59 16.19 -45.91 -5.71
C SER A 59 15.56 -44.70 -5.02
N LEU A 60 16.19 -44.23 -3.94
CA LEU A 60 16.10 -42.80 -3.64
C LEU A 60 16.81 -42.09 -4.79
N VAL A 61 16.01 -41.68 -5.79
CA VAL A 61 16.41 -40.67 -6.76
C VAL A 61 17.07 -39.56 -5.95
N ALA A 62 18.36 -39.36 -6.18
CA ALA A 62 19.07 -38.27 -5.52
C ALA A 62 18.23 -36.99 -5.73
N PRO A 63 18.01 -36.17 -4.69
CA PRO A 63 17.31 -34.91 -4.87
C PRO A 63 18.00 -34.18 -6.03
N PRO A 64 17.25 -33.59 -6.97
CA PRO A 64 17.83 -32.99 -8.15
C PRO A 64 18.94 -32.04 -7.71
N ALA A 65 20.14 -32.20 -8.28
CA ALA A 65 21.28 -31.37 -7.95
C ALA A 65 20.84 -29.90 -8.11
N ILE A 66 20.91 -29.14 -7.01
CA ILE A 66 20.60 -27.71 -7.05
C ILE A 66 21.62 -27.08 -8.03
N PRO A 67 21.19 -26.49 -9.15
CA PRO A 67 22.13 -26.01 -10.15
C PRO A 67 23.01 -24.91 -9.53
N PRO A 68 24.33 -24.92 -9.80
CA PRO A 68 25.34 -24.06 -9.14
C PRO A 68 25.22 -22.55 -9.43
N HIS A 69 24.13 -22.11 -10.08
CA HIS A 69 23.93 -20.73 -10.53
C HIS A 69 22.54 -20.18 -10.18
N LEU A 70 22.01 -20.53 -8.99
CA LEU A 70 20.77 -19.92 -8.46
C LEU A 70 20.82 -18.38 -8.48
N TRP A 71 21.99 -17.81 -8.16
CA TRP A 71 22.26 -16.38 -8.13
C TRP A 71 22.10 -15.70 -9.51
N PHE A 72 22.36 -16.41 -10.61
CA PHE A 72 22.19 -15.87 -11.98
C PHE A 72 20.75 -15.48 -12.27
N TYR A 73 19.79 -16.16 -11.62
CA TYR A 73 18.37 -15.93 -11.83
C TYR A 73 17.73 -14.96 -10.84
N VAL A 74 18.45 -14.48 -9.81
CA VAL A 74 17.88 -13.62 -8.75
C VAL A 74 17.26 -12.36 -9.36
N ILE A 75 18.06 -11.59 -10.12
CA ILE A 75 17.58 -10.38 -10.79
C ILE A 75 16.38 -10.71 -11.69
N ARG A 76 16.49 -11.75 -12.53
CA ARG A 76 15.43 -12.14 -13.46
C ARG A 76 14.13 -12.51 -12.74
N ARG A 77 14.21 -13.20 -11.60
CA ARG A 77 13.05 -13.61 -10.80
C ARG A 77 12.37 -12.41 -10.15
N PHE A 78 13.13 -11.52 -9.53
CA PHE A 78 12.56 -10.29 -8.97
C PHE A 78 11.95 -9.38 -10.05
N GLN A 79 12.60 -9.23 -11.20
CA GLN A 79 12.03 -8.53 -12.35
C GLN A 79 10.73 -9.18 -12.82
N ALA A 80 10.69 -10.51 -12.94
CA ALA A 80 9.49 -11.23 -13.33
C ALA A 80 8.34 -11.01 -12.33
N ILE A 81 8.62 -11.05 -11.02
CA ILE A 81 7.61 -10.76 -9.99
C ILE A 81 7.11 -9.32 -10.13
N LEU A 82 8.01 -8.33 -10.24
CA LEU A 82 7.64 -6.93 -10.41
C LEU A 82 6.75 -6.70 -11.64
N ASN A 83 7.07 -7.35 -12.76
CA ASN A 83 6.26 -7.30 -13.98
C ASN A 83 4.89 -7.97 -13.79
N ASN A 84 4.85 -9.09 -13.06
CA ASN A 84 3.61 -9.81 -12.78
C ASN A 84 2.70 -9.08 -11.79
N ILE A 85 3.23 -8.24 -10.91
CA ILE A 85 2.40 -7.43 -10.01
C ILE A 85 2.11 -6.02 -10.55
N ALA A 86 2.79 -5.59 -11.62
CA ALA A 86 2.48 -4.31 -12.27
C ALA A 86 1.08 -4.31 -12.88
N ILE A 87 0.39 -3.17 -12.79
CA ILE A 87 -0.89 -3.00 -13.48
C ILE A 87 -0.68 -3.08 -15.00
N THR A 88 -1.67 -3.61 -15.73
CA THR A 88 -1.62 -3.65 -17.19
C THR A 88 -1.84 -2.26 -17.79
N ASP A 89 -1.47 -2.08 -19.06
CA ASP A 89 -1.75 -0.84 -19.78
C ASP A 89 -3.25 -0.53 -19.84
N ALA A 90 -4.09 -1.55 -20.08
CA ALA A 90 -5.54 -1.39 -20.06
C ALA A 90 -6.07 -0.95 -18.68
N GLN A 91 -5.51 -1.48 -17.58
CA GLN A 91 -5.88 -1.05 -16.23
C GLN A 91 -5.42 0.39 -15.94
N ARG A 92 -4.26 0.78 -16.47
CA ARG A 92 -3.75 2.15 -16.36
C ARG A 92 -4.66 3.13 -17.08
N GLU A 93 -4.97 2.86 -18.34
CA GLU A 93 -5.85 3.70 -19.17
C GLU A 93 -7.26 3.81 -18.57
N ASP A 94 -7.82 2.70 -18.07
CA ASP A 94 -9.12 2.70 -17.40
C ASP A 94 -9.13 3.57 -16.14
N GLY A 95 -8.10 3.47 -15.30
CA GLY A 95 -7.96 4.33 -14.12
C GLY A 95 -7.75 5.80 -14.47
N GLU A 96 -6.89 6.09 -15.46
CA GLU A 96 -6.63 7.43 -15.98
C GLU A 96 -7.91 8.10 -16.45
N LYS A 97 -8.69 7.40 -17.29
CA LYS A 97 -9.97 7.89 -17.82
C LYS A 97 -10.95 8.22 -16.71
N LYS A 98 -11.07 7.36 -15.69
CA LYS A 98 -12.03 7.57 -14.59
C LYS A 98 -11.66 8.75 -13.72
N HIS A 99 -10.42 8.83 -13.25
CA HIS A 99 -10.03 9.92 -12.37
C HIS A 99 -10.02 11.26 -13.11
N ALA A 100 -9.62 11.27 -14.39
CA ALA A 100 -9.67 12.46 -15.24
C ALA A 100 -11.11 12.96 -15.42
N GLY A 101 -12.05 12.04 -15.65
CA GLY A 101 -13.47 12.36 -15.73
C GLY A 101 -14.01 12.98 -14.45
N VAL A 102 -13.67 12.39 -13.29
CA VAL A 102 -14.16 12.86 -11.98
C VAL A 102 -13.64 14.27 -11.68
N ARG A 103 -12.34 14.49 -11.90
CA ARG A 103 -11.71 15.81 -11.75
C ARG A 103 -12.33 16.84 -12.70
N SER A 104 -12.58 16.45 -13.95
CA SER A 104 -13.24 17.31 -14.93
C SER A 104 -14.65 17.71 -14.52
N ALA A 105 -15.45 16.79 -13.99
CA ALA A 105 -16.80 17.08 -13.52
C ALA A 105 -16.81 18.11 -12.39
N LEU A 106 -15.92 17.94 -11.41
CA LEU A 106 -15.79 18.87 -10.28
C LEU A 106 -15.22 20.22 -10.71
N ASN A 107 -14.23 20.24 -11.59
CA ASN A 107 -13.66 21.49 -12.11
C ASN A 107 -14.67 22.32 -12.91
N ARG A 108 -15.49 21.68 -13.75
CA ARG A 108 -16.58 22.37 -14.45
C ARG A 108 -17.58 22.98 -13.48
N HIS A 109 -17.95 22.25 -12.43
CA HIS A 109 -18.95 22.72 -11.48
C HIS A 109 -18.44 23.83 -10.57
N TYR A 110 -17.30 23.63 -9.92
CA TYR A 110 -16.82 24.51 -8.85
C TYR A 110 -15.91 25.63 -9.32
N TRP A 111 -15.13 25.39 -10.36
CA TRP A 111 -14.13 26.33 -10.86
C TRP A 111 -14.49 26.93 -12.21
N ASN A 112 -15.54 26.41 -12.87
CA ASN A 112 -15.92 26.78 -14.23
C ASN A 112 -14.75 26.66 -15.22
N VAL A 113 -13.92 25.61 -15.06
CA VAL A 113 -12.79 25.32 -15.95
C VAL A 113 -12.90 23.93 -16.58
N ALA A 114 -12.48 23.82 -17.83
CA ALA A 114 -12.35 22.55 -18.54
C ALA A 114 -10.95 21.96 -18.30
N SER A 115 -10.76 21.29 -17.15
CA SER A 115 -9.50 20.62 -16.83
C SER A 115 -9.74 19.34 -16.04
N ASP A 116 -9.01 18.29 -16.39
CA ASP A 116 -8.97 16.99 -15.72
C ASP A 116 -7.84 16.89 -14.69
N THR A 117 -7.05 17.95 -14.52
CA THR A 117 -5.83 17.98 -13.71
C THR A 117 -5.76 19.16 -12.74
N ALA A 118 -6.45 20.26 -13.03
CA ALA A 118 -6.47 21.43 -12.14
C ALA A 118 -7.15 21.13 -10.80
N ASN A 119 -6.80 21.93 -9.79
CA ASN A 119 -7.47 22.01 -8.48
C ASN A 119 -7.60 20.68 -7.73
N SER A 120 -6.67 19.76 -7.91
CA SER A 120 -6.69 18.51 -7.18
C SER A 120 -5.33 17.82 -7.20
N LEU A 121 -5.15 16.89 -6.28
CA LEU A 121 -4.00 16.02 -6.19
C LEU A 121 -4.43 14.58 -6.45
N LEU A 122 -3.69 13.88 -7.30
CA LEU A 122 -3.74 12.43 -7.36
C LEU A 122 -2.88 11.90 -6.21
N ILE A 123 -3.48 11.18 -5.27
CA ILE A 123 -2.81 10.73 -4.06
C ILE A 123 -2.83 9.19 -3.99
N GLY A 124 -2.52 8.64 -2.81
CA GLY A 124 -2.51 7.20 -2.61
C GLY A 124 -1.52 6.50 -3.53
N SER A 125 -1.81 5.24 -3.86
CA SER A 125 -0.90 4.42 -4.66
C SER A 125 -0.73 4.91 -6.11
N TRP A 126 -1.71 5.65 -6.61
CA TRP A 126 -1.66 6.29 -7.93
C TRP A 126 -0.73 7.49 -7.94
N GLY A 127 -0.85 8.40 -6.97
CA GLY A 127 0.03 9.56 -6.85
C GLY A 127 1.48 9.22 -6.48
N LYS A 128 1.68 8.12 -5.77
CA LYS A 128 3.00 7.64 -5.30
C LYS A 128 3.68 6.65 -6.25
N ASP A 129 3.02 6.22 -7.32
CA ASP A 129 3.50 5.15 -8.21
C ASP A 129 3.80 3.81 -7.50
N THR A 130 3.09 3.50 -6.42
CA THR A 130 3.25 2.25 -5.63
C THR A 130 2.12 1.25 -5.88
N ARG A 131 1.32 1.45 -6.93
CA ARG A 131 0.20 0.57 -7.30
C ARG A 131 0.69 -0.82 -7.76
N VAL A 132 -0.04 -1.85 -7.33
CA VAL A 132 0.18 -3.27 -7.68
C VAL A 132 -1.16 -3.94 -7.98
N ARG A 133 -1.14 -5.08 -8.68
CA ARG A 133 -2.33 -5.88 -8.98
C ARG A 133 -2.75 -6.74 -7.79
N PRO A 134 -4.07 -6.98 -7.61
CA PRO A 134 -5.18 -6.30 -8.29
C PRO A 134 -5.24 -4.83 -7.86
N SER A 135 -5.57 -3.95 -8.81
CA SER A 135 -5.73 -2.53 -8.51
C SER A 135 -6.84 -2.36 -7.48
N ARG A 136 -6.61 -1.52 -6.47
CA ARG A 136 -7.58 -1.27 -5.39
C ARG A 136 -8.47 -0.12 -5.80
N ASP A 137 -7.99 1.10 -5.61
CA ASP A 137 -8.79 2.32 -5.70
C ASP A 137 -7.92 3.44 -6.28
N VAL A 138 -8.56 4.44 -6.89
CA VAL A 138 -7.89 5.69 -7.26
C VAL A 138 -8.27 6.76 -6.25
N ASP A 139 -7.27 7.29 -5.53
CA ASP A 139 -7.47 8.32 -4.51
C ASP A 139 -7.22 9.71 -5.07
N ILE A 140 -8.19 10.60 -4.92
CA ILE A 140 -8.12 12.00 -5.34
C ILE A 140 -8.38 12.90 -4.14
N LEU A 141 -7.58 13.94 -3.97
CA LEU A 141 -7.92 15.07 -3.10
C LEU A 141 -8.28 16.26 -3.98
N PHE A 142 -9.57 16.59 -4.07
CA PHE A 142 -10.06 17.71 -4.84
C PHE A 142 -10.16 18.97 -3.97
N LEU A 143 -9.63 20.08 -4.47
CA LEU A 143 -9.57 21.36 -3.77
C LEU A 143 -10.68 22.27 -4.27
N LEU A 144 -11.62 22.59 -3.40
CA LEU A 144 -12.72 23.49 -3.70
C LEU A 144 -12.30 24.97 -3.55
N PRO A 145 -13.01 25.90 -4.21
CA PRO A 145 -12.79 27.32 -4.03
C PRO A 145 -13.00 27.75 -2.56
N PRO A 146 -12.24 28.75 -2.05
CA PRO A 146 -12.42 29.26 -0.69
C PRO A 146 -13.83 29.78 -0.39
N SER A 147 -14.55 30.28 -1.40
CA SER A 147 -15.94 30.72 -1.25
C SER A 147 -16.86 29.60 -0.78
N VAL A 148 -16.64 28.36 -1.24
CA VAL A 148 -17.41 27.19 -0.80
C VAL A 148 -17.13 26.90 0.68
N TYR A 149 -15.88 27.01 1.13
CA TYR A 149 -15.56 26.88 2.56
C TYR A 149 -16.40 27.86 3.39
N HIS A 150 -16.36 29.15 3.08
CA HIS A 150 -17.10 30.17 3.83
C HIS A 150 -18.61 29.94 3.81
N GLN A 151 -19.17 29.49 2.69
CA GLN A 151 -20.60 29.15 2.58
C GLN A 151 -21.00 28.03 3.56
N TYR A 152 -20.21 26.97 3.66
CA TYR A 152 -20.53 25.86 4.58
C TYR A 152 -20.25 26.20 6.03
N GLN A 153 -19.27 27.06 6.31
CA GLN A 153 -19.00 27.53 7.66
C GLN A 153 -20.14 28.37 8.26
N ALA A 154 -21.02 28.93 7.42
CA ALA A 154 -22.23 29.60 7.88
C ALA A 154 -23.39 28.63 8.25
N ARG A 155 -23.28 27.34 7.92
CA ARG A 155 -24.31 26.34 8.24
C ARG A 155 -24.18 25.85 9.69
N THR A 156 -25.23 25.23 10.21
CA THR A 156 -25.25 24.53 11.51
C THR A 156 -25.13 23.01 11.32
N GLY A 157 -24.81 22.29 12.40
CA GLY A 157 -24.65 20.84 12.38
C GLY A 157 -23.36 20.38 11.69
N ASN A 158 -23.34 19.15 11.20
CA ASN A 158 -22.17 18.55 10.56
C ASN A 158 -22.00 19.08 9.12
N ARG A 159 -21.22 20.15 9.00
CA ARG A 159 -20.99 20.88 7.74
C ARG A 159 -20.25 20.03 6.71
N GLN A 160 -19.34 19.19 7.17
CA GLN A 160 -18.55 18.30 6.33
C GLN A 160 -19.42 17.22 5.71
N SER A 161 -20.33 16.62 6.48
CA SER A 161 -21.33 15.70 5.93
C SER A 161 -22.17 16.38 4.88
N ALA A 162 -22.70 17.58 5.17
CA ALA A 162 -23.49 18.33 4.19
C ALA A 162 -22.69 18.61 2.90
N LEU A 163 -21.42 18.97 3.02
CA LEU A 163 -20.55 19.23 1.87
C LEU A 163 -20.28 17.97 1.04
N LEU A 164 -19.97 16.84 1.69
CA LEU A 164 -19.75 15.59 0.96
C LEU A 164 -21.03 15.09 0.28
N GLN A 165 -22.21 15.28 0.90
CA GLN A 165 -23.49 14.95 0.26
C GLN A 165 -23.75 15.84 -0.97
N ASP A 166 -23.49 17.15 -0.89
CA ASP A 166 -23.69 18.06 -2.01
C ASP A 166 -22.72 17.74 -3.18
N VAL A 167 -21.45 17.45 -2.88
CA VAL A 167 -20.46 16.97 -3.88
C VAL A 167 -20.93 15.66 -4.53
N LYS A 168 -21.46 14.72 -3.75
CA LYS A 168 -22.00 13.46 -4.26
C LYS A 168 -23.14 13.71 -5.24
N GLU A 169 -24.06 14.62 -4.93
CA GLU A 169 -25.17 14.96 -5.83
C GLU A 169 -24.68 15.60 -7.14
N ILE A 170 -23.65 16.44 -7.07
CA ILE A 170 -23.01 17.02 -8.28
C ILE A 170 -22.43 15.91 -9.14
N LEU A 171 -21.66 14.98 -8.56
CA LEU A 171 -21.08 13.87 -9.30
C LEU A 171 -22.16 12.93 -9.86
N ARG A 172 -23.28 12.75 -9.16
CA ARG A 172 -24.41 11.94 -9.63
C ARG A 172 -25.02 12.47 -10.93
N THR A 173 -24.94 13.78 -11.21
CA THR A 173 -25.40 14.35 -12.49
C THR A 173 -24.59 13.85 -13.68
N THR A 174 -23.30 13.56 -13.48
CA THR A 174 -22.39 13.05 -14.52
C THR A 174 -22.40 11.52 -14.56
N TYR A 175 -22.47 10.87 -13.39
CA TYR A 175 -22.34 9.41 -13.23
C TYR A 175 -23.68 8.77 -12.84
N THR A 176 -24.69 8.98 -13.67
CA THR A 176 -26.08 8.53 -13.40
C THR A 176 -26.22 7.01 -13.28
N GLN A 177 -25.38 6.26 -13.98
CA GLN A 177 -25.37 4.79 -13.97
C GLN A 177 -24.72 4.19 -12.72
N THR A 178 -23.99 5.01 -11.94
CA THR A 178 -23.33 4.58 -10.71
C THR A 178 -24.28 4.80 -9.53
N ALA A 179 -25.36 4.02 -9.47
CA ALA A 179 -26.46 4.19 -8.50
C ALA A 179 -26.04 4.12 -7.01
N THR A 180 -24.79 3.74 -6.73
CA THR A 180 -24.27 3.43 -5.39
C THR A 180 -23.19 4.40 -4.93
N LEU A 181 -23.14 5.64 -5.45
CA LEU A 181 -22.28 6.69 -4.90
C LEU A 181 -22.48 6.80 -3.38
N ARG A 182 -21.38 6.80 -2.64
CA ARG A 182 -21.40 6.96 -1.18
C ARG A 182 -20.61 8.20 -0.79
N ALA A 183 -21.05 8.89 0.25
CA ALA A 183 -20.36 10.02 0.83
C ALA A 183 -20.38 9.81 2.33
N ASP A 184 -19.25 9.39 2.88
CA ASP A 184 -19.10 9.03 4.29
C ASP A 184 -17.62 9.06 4.70
N GLY A 185 -17.38 9.23 6.00
CA GLY A 185 -16.05 9.42 6.57
C GLY A 185 -15.33 10.61 5.96
N GLN A 186 -14.41 10.35 5.03
CA GLN A 186 -13.51 11.38 4.49
C GLN A 186 -13.63 11.53 2.97
N VAL A 187 -14.47 10.71 2.33
CA VAL A 187 -14.47 10.57 0.87
C VAL A 187 -15.88 10.48 0.28
N VAL A 188 -15.99 10.89 -0.98
CA VAL A 188 -17.06 10.47 -1.88
C VAL A 188 -16.53 9.31 -2.72
N LEU A 189 -17.12 8.12 -2.54
CA LEU A 189 -16.78 6.89 -3.26
C LEU A 189 -17.65 6.76 -4.52
N LEU A 190 -16.98 6.65 -5.67
CA LEU A 190 -17.57 6.30 -6.96
C LEU A 190 -17.20 4.85 -7.30
N PRO A 191 -18.08 3.88 -7.04
CA PRO A 191 -17.78 2.45 -7.21
C PRO A 191 -17.90 2.02 -8.68
N PHE A 192 -17.00 2.49 -9.55
CA PHE A 192 -16.91 1.97 -10.92
C PHE A 192 -16.58 0.47 -10.90
N ASN A 193 -17.13 -0.28 -11.86
CA ASN A 193 -17.07 -1.75 -11.89
C ASN A 193 -15.65 -2.33 -11.78
N THR A 194 -14.66 -1.72 -12.42
CA THR A 194 -13.29 -2.25 -12.47
C THR A 194 -12.31 -1.55 -11.53
N MET A 195 -12.57 -0.29 -11.16
CA MET A 195 -11.67 0.47 -10.30
C MET A 195 -12.41 1.64 -9.66
N PRO A 196 -12.77 1.53 -8.37
CA PRO A 196 -13.38 2.62 -7.64
C PRO A 196 -12.51 3.88 -7.63
N VAL A 197 -13.16 5.03 -7.57
CA VAL A 197 -12.50 6.32 -7.32
C VAL A 197 -13.00 6.85 -5.98
N GLU A 198 -12.06 7.15 -5.08
CA GLU A 198 -12.34 7.83 -3.82
C GLU A 198 -11.90 9.29 -3.92
N VAL A 199 -12.82 10.21 -3.63
CA VAL A 199 -12.57 11.64 -3.71
C VAL A 199 -12.71 12.26 -2.33
N ALA A 200 -11.59 12.64 -1.71
CA ALA A 200 -11.64 13.56 -0.58
C ALA A 200 -11.79 14.99 -1.06
N ILE A 201 -12.46 15.78 -0.23
CA ILE A 201 -12.79 17.17 -0.50
C ILE A 201 -12.05 18.05 0.48
N GLY A 202 -11.28 18.99 -0.05
CA GLY A 202 -10.43 19.86 0.74
C GLY A 202 -10.35 21.29 0.22
N PHE A 203 -9.55 22.07 0.93
CA PHE A 203 -9.32 23.48 0.70
C PHE A 203 -7.85 23.79 0.90
N ARG A 204 -7.30 24.69 0.07
CA ARG A 204 -5.96 25.22 0.29
C ARG A 204 -6.04 26.44 1.19
N CYS A 205 -5.27 26.44 2.27
CA CYS A 205 -5.16 27.52 3.23
C CYS A 205 -4.20 28.61 2.74
N THR A 206 -4.25 29.77 3.38
CA THR A 206 -3.41 30.94 3.01
C THR A 206 -1.92 30.72 3.24
N ASP A 207 -1.56 29.84 4.18
CA ASP A 207 -0.19 29.39 4.45
C ASP A 207 0.28 28.29 3.48
N GLY A 208 -0.56 27.89 2.53
CA GLY A 208 -0.29 26.84 1.56
C GLY A 208 -0.61 25.42 2.03
N SER A 209 -0.95 25.23 3.31
CA SER A 209 -1.40 23.92 3.83
C SER A 209 -2.73 23.51 3.19
N ILE A 210 -3.04 22.22 3.25
CA ILE A 210 -4.31 21.69 2.73
C ILE A 210 -5.07 21.06 3.88
N ILE A 211 -6.34 21.42 4.00
CA ILE A 211 -7.28 20.74 4.89
C ILE A 211 -8.29 19.94 4.08
N TYR A 212 -8.78 18.83 4.62
CA TYR A 212 -9.81 17.99 3.99
C TYR A 212 -10.91 17.62 5.00
N CYS A 213 -12.09 17.30 4.47
CA CYS A 213 -13.29 17.01 5.25
C CYS A 213 -13.18 15.66 5.96
N ASP A 214 -13.63 15.62 7.21
CA ASP A 214 -13.94 14.40 7.95
C ASP A 214 -15.33 14.55 8.55
N THR A 215 -16.23 13.62 8.28
CA THR A 215 -17.62 13.64 8.74
C THR A 215 -17.82 12.98 10.10
N ASN A 216 -16.81 12.29 10.63
CA ASN A 216 -16.91 11.59 11.90
C ASN A 216 -17.03 12.56 13.08
N ASP A 217 -17.62 12.08 14.18
CA ASP A 217 -17.70 12.78 15.46
C ASP A 217 -18.27 14.21 15.39
N GLY A 218 -19.26 14.42 14.52
CA GLY A 218 -19.92 15.73 14.33
C GLY A 218 -19.29 16.61 13.26
N GLY A 219 -18.21 16.16 12.62
CA GLY A 219 -17.57 16.82 11.48
C GLY A 219 -16.39 17.69 11.88
N SER A 220 -15.29 17.57 11.14
CA SER A 220 -14.08 18.35 11.35
C SER A 220 -13.26 18.48 10.06
N TYR A 221 -12.26 19.36 10.07
CA TYR A 221 -11.25 19.40 9.01
C TYR A 221 -9.94 18.82 9.52
N LYS A 222 -9.29 17.98 8.72
CA LYS A 222 -7.97 17.41 8.99
C LYS A 222 -6.94 18.01 8.05
N THR A 223 -5.69 18.16 8.52
CA THR A 223 -4.60 18.64 7.68
C THR A 223 -4.04 17.49 6.86
N SER A 224 -3.83 17.69 5.55
CA SER A 224 -3.26 16.70 4.64
C SER A 224 -1.73 16.77 4.61
N THR A 225 -1.09 15.61 4.62
CA THR A 225 0.36 15.43 4.41
C THR A 225 0.68 14.83 3.04
N ALA A 226 -0.30 14.69 2.15
CA ALA A 226 -0.16 13.91 0.92
C ALA A 226 0.97 14.41 0.01
N GLU A 227 1.12 15.73 -0.17
CA GLU A 227 2.21 16.30 -0.99
C GLU A 227 3.60 16.02 -0.38
N ALA A 228 3.71 16.16 0.95
CA ALA A 228 4.95 15.88 1.67
C ALA A 228 5.32 14.39 1.57
N GLU A 229 4.34 13.49 1.68
CA GLU A 229 4.56 12.04 1.55
C GLU A 229 5.04 11.64 0.16
N VAL A 230 4.41 12.17 -0.90
CA VAL A 230 4.85 11.92 -2.28
C VAL A 230 6.27 12.45 -2.50
N THR A 231 6.56 13.64 -1.98
CA THR A 231 7.89 14.26 -2.10
C THR A 231 8.95 13.45 -1.36
N ASP A 232 8.68 13.02 -0.12
CA ASP A 232 9.61 12.22 0.69
C ASP A 232 9.90 10.87 0.04
N LEU A 233 8.86 10.19 -0.46
CA LEU A 233 8.99 8.90 -1.13
C LEU A 233 9.77 9.03 -2.45
N ARG A 234 9.47 10.03 -3.29
CA ARG A 234 10.21 10.28 -4.54
C ARG A 234 11.67 10.62 -4.26
N THR A 235 11.92 11.45 -3.26
CA THR A 235 13.28 11.79 -2.84
C THR A 235 14.02 10.53 -2.38
N ALA A 236 13.41 9.73 -1.52
CA ALA A 236 13.99 8.48 -1.04
C ALA A 236 14.32 7.53 -2.21
N ASP A 237 13.38 7.36 -3.15
CA ASP A 237 13.56 6.49 -4.32
C ASP A 237 14.75 6.95 -5.19
N LEU A 238 14.81 8.25 -5.51
CA LEU A 238 15.95 8.83 -6.24
C LEU A 238 17.28 8.63 -5.50
N THR A 239 17.30 8.86 -4.19
CA THR A 239 18.51 8.69 -3.38
C THR A 239 18.90 7.22 -3.16
N CYS A 240 18.00 6.27 -3.41
CA CYS A 240 18.22 4.84 -3.22
C CYS A 240 18.21 4.09 -4.56
N ASN A 241 18.71 4.71 -5.64
CA ASN A 241 18.83 4.09 -6.97
C ASN A 241 17.52 3.47 -7.49
N ALA A 242 16.40 4.14 -7.28
CA ALA A 242 15.06 3.69 -7.66
C ALA A 242 14.64 2.33 -7.05
N ASN A 243 15.17 1.98 -5.88
CA ASN A 243 14.87 0.71 -5.19
C ASN A 243 13.66 0.79 -4.24
N VAL A 244 13.22 1.98 -3.85
CA VAL A 244 12.09 2.15 -2.90
C VAL A 244 10.79 1.68 -3.54
N LEU A 245 10.52 2.09 -4.77
CA LEU A 245 9.29 1.71 -5.46
C LEU A 245 9.19 0.18 -5.69
N PRO A 246 10.21 -0.52 -6.23
CA PRO A 246 10.21 -1.97 -6.32
C PRO A 246 10.00 -2.67 -4.97
N LEU A 247 10.72 -2.26 -3.93
CA LEU A 247 10.62 -2.88 -2.61
C LEU A 247 9.21 -2.69 -2.03
N ALA A 248 8.69 -1.46 -2.05
CA ALA A 248 7.35 -1.17 -1.55
C ALA A 248 6.27 -1.99 -2.29
N ARG A 249 6.38 -2.14 -3.62
CA ARG A 249 5.45 -2.96 -4.41
C ARG A 249 5.51 -4.45 -4.02
N LEU A 250 6.71 -5.01 -3.86
CA LEU A 250 6.90 -6.39 -3.41
C LEU A 250 6.34 -6.60 -1.99
N MET A 251 6.62 -5.68 -1.08
CA MET A 251 6.16 -5.77 0.31
C MET A 251 4.64 -5.59 0.42
N LYS A 252 4.01 -4.79 -0.44
CA LYS A 252 2.54 -4.71 -0.53
C LYS A 252 1.93 -6.03 -1.02
N GLN A 253 2.59 -6.73 -1.95
CA GLN A 253 2.15 -8.06 -2.34
C GLN A 253 2.29 -9.05 -1.18
N TRP A 254 3.44 -9.06 -0.50
CA TRP A 254 3.64 -9.89 0.69
C TRP A 254 2.59 -9.60 1.78
N GLN A 255 2.34 -8.33 2.09
CA GLN A 255 1.33 -7.90 3.07
C GLN A 255 -0.03 -8.49 2.74
N ARG A 256 -0.42 -8.50 1.46
CA ARG A 256 -1.67 -9.09 0.98
C ARG A 256 -1.68 -10.61 1.06
N GLU A 257 -0.68 -11.29 0.50
CA GLU A 257 -0.65 -12.76 0.46
C GLU A 257 -0.55 -13.37 1.87
N CYS A 258 0.11 -12.68 2.79
CA CYS A 258 0.26 -13.12 4.18
C CYS A 258 -0.78 -12.54 5.14
N ASN A 259 -1.78 -11.79 4.66
CA ASN A 259 -2.83 -11.15 5.47
C ASN A 259 -2.29 -10.34 6.66
N VAL A 260 -1.20 -9.60 6.43
CA VAL A 260 -0.53 -8.82 7.48
C VAL A 260 -1.38 -7.59 7.81
N PRO A 261 -1.70 -7.31 9.08
CA PRO A 261 -2.60 -6.22 9.50
C PRO A 261 -1.90 -4.85 9.49
N LEU A 262 -1.17 -4.56 8.42
CA LEU A 262 -0.52 -3.27 8.16
C LEU A 262 -1.16 -2.63 6.94
N LYS A 263 -1.46 -1.33 7.07
CA LYS A 263 -1.98 -0.53 5.96
C LYS A 263 -0.90 -0.36 4.90
N SER A 264 -1.31 -0.29 3.64
CA SER A 264 -0.38 -0.12 2.50
C SER A 264 0.57 1.07 2.66
N PHE A 265 0.09 2.19 3.22
CA PHE A 265 0.95 3.36 3.45
C PHE A 265 2.06 3.08 4.48
N GLN A 266 1.80 2.25 5.50
CA GLN A 266 2.79 1.91 6.51
C GLN A 266 3.92 1.08 5.89
N ILE A 267 3.57 0.15 4.99
CA ILE A 267 4.55 -0.60 4.20
C ILE A 267 5.44 0.34 3.37
N GLU A 268 4.87 1.36 2.74
CA GLU A 268 5.62 2.36 1.98
C GLU A 268 6.59 3.15 2.87
N ARG A 269 6.16 3.56 4.08
CA ARG A 269 7.02 4.24 5.06
C ARG A 269 8.17 3.35 5.54
N LEU A 270 7.87 2.09 5.84
CA LEU A 270 8.88 1.12 6.28
C LEU A 270 9.91 0.83 5.19
N ALA A 271 9.49 0.75 3.92
CA ALA A 271 10.41 0.58 2.79
C ALA A 271 11.37 1.77 2.64
N VAL A 272 10.85 3.00 2.78
CA VAL A 272 11.66 4.23 2.78
C VAL A 272 12.68 4.21 3.94
N GLU A 273 12.22 3.92 5.16
CA GLU A 273 13.06 3.89 6.35
C GLU A 273 14.17 2.83 6.25
N PHE A 274 13.81 1.62 5.84
CA PHE A 274 14.76 0.52 5.64
C PHE A 274 15.84 0.88 4.62
N LEU A 275 15.46 1.34 3.42
CA LEU A 275 16.43 1.62 2.36
C LEU A 275 17.34 2.81 2.70
N ARG A 276 16.87 3.80 3.46
CA ARG A 276 17.74 4.89 3.94
C ARG A 276 18.86 4.37 4.85
N GLY A 277 18.56 3.38 5.70
CA GLY A 277 19.51 2.79 6.64
C GLY A 277 20.34 1.63 6.08
N TRP A 278 19.99 1.10 4.90
CA TRP A 278 20.62 -0.11 4.37
C TRP A 278 21.88 0.17 3.56
N ASN A 279 22.97 -0.55 3.87
CA ASN A 279 24.28 -0.36 3.25
C ASN A 279 24.28 -0.61 1.73
N TYR A 280 23.41 -1.50 1.25
CA TYR A 280 23.34 -1.87 -0.16
C TYR A 280 22.23 -1.14 -0.93
N ARG A 281 21.66 -0.05 -0.39
CA ARG A 281 20.53 0.69 -0.98
C ARG A 281 20.72 1.17 -2.42
N HIS A 282 21.96 1.29 -2.90
CA HIS A 282 22.27 1.68 -4.28
C HIS A 282 22.48 0.48 -5.22
N HIS A 283 22.47 -0.75 -4.71
CA HIS A 283 22.70 -1.96 -5.51
C HIS A 283 21.41 -2.40 -6.22
N SER A 284 21.55 -3.24 -7.24
CA SER A 284 20.43 -3.72 -8.04
C SER A 284 19.57 -4.74 -7.28
N LEU A 285 18.49 -5.19 -7.95
CA LEU A 285 17.61 -6.29 -7.52
C LEU A 285 18.33 -7.60 -7.16
N PHE A 286 19.63 -7.73 -7.44
CA PHE A 286 20.42 -8.85 -6.96
C PHE A 286 20.46 -8.95 -5.43
N TYR A 287 20.48 -7.81 -4.73
CA TYR A 287 20.60 -7.76 -3.26
C TYR A 287 19.24 -7.88 -2.54
N TYR A 288 18.19 -8.32 -3.24
CA TYR A 288 16.86 -8.49 -2.68
C TYR A 288 16.65 -9.91 -2.11
N ASP A 289 17.62 -10.81 -2.27
CA ASP A 289 17.55 -12.22 -1.84
C ASP A 289 17.82 -12.45 -0.35
#